data_AF-A0A2D8EMW6-F1
#
_entry.id   AF-A0A2D8EMW6-F1
#
_cell.length_a   1.000
_cell.length_b   1.000
_cell.length_c   1.000
_cell.angle_alpha   90.00
_cell.angle_beta   90.00
_cell.angle_gamma   90.00
#
_symmetry.space_group_name_H-M   'P 1'
#
loop_
_entity.id
_entity.type
_entity.pdbx_description
1 polymer ?
#
loop_
_entity_poly.entity_id
_entity_poly.type
_entity_poly.pdbx_seq_one_letter_code
_entity_poly.pdbx_strand_id
1 'polypeptide(L)'
;MALTALIGPATKLIGKFVKDKDLQQKLSHDIATMAEKHAQQLALQQIEVNKAEAKGNWFQSSWRPLIGWICGLSLAINYMVSPIMAGFGIDIPQADMTVMMPLLFGMLGISGLRSFDKYKKTDTKK
;
A
#
# COMPACT_ATOMS: atom_id res chain seq x y z
N MET A 1 2.45 5.98 14.13
CA MET A 1 2.06 7.29 14.71
C MET A 1 2.59 7.52 16.13
N ALA A 2 2.74 6.50 16.99
CA ALA A 2 3.31 6.71 18.34
C ALA A 2 4.82 7.03 18.36
N LEU A 3 5.60 6.43 17.45
CA LEU A 3 7.06 6.50 17.47
C LEU A 3 7.60 7.91 17.24
N THR A 4 7.14 8.64 16.21
CA THR A 4 7.60 10.01 15.88
C THR A 4 7.30 11.03 16.99
N ALA A 5 6.16 10.90 17.67
CA ALA A 5 5.81 11.74 18.81
C ALA A 5 6.68 11.46 20.05
N LEU A 6 7.21 10.24 20.17
CA LEU A 6 8.12 9.80 21.23
C LEU A 6 9.59 10.15 20.96
N ILE A 7 9.96 10.51 19.72
CA ILE A 7 11.33 10.91 19.38
C ILE A 7 11.73 12.18 20.16
N GLY A 8 10.90 13.22 20.16
CA GLY A 8 11.21 14.47 20.88
C GLY A 8 11.45 14.30 22.39
N PRO A 9 10.56 13.59 23.13
CA PRO A 9 10.76 13.24 24.53
C PRO A 9 11.97 12.31 24.77
N ALA A 10 12.19 11.32 23.90
CA ALA A 10 13.32 10.40 24.01
C ALA A 10 14.66 11.12 23.84
N THR A 11 14.78 12.05 22.89
CA THR A 11 16.01 12.85 22.69
C THR A 11 16.28 13.79 23.87
N LYS A 12 15.23 14.32 24.52
CA LYS A 12 15.34 15.10 25.76
C LYS A 12 15.79 14.27 26.97
N LEU A 13 15.36 13.01 27.06
CA LEU A 13 15.80 12.07 28.10
C LEU A 13 17.24 11.61 27.88
N ILE A 14 17.65 11.36 26.63
CA ILE A 14 19.04 11.03 26.26
C ILE A 14 19.98 12.19 26.64
N GLY A 15 19.59 13.45 26.39
CA GLY A 15 20.39 14.62 26.77
C GLY A 15 20.56 14.83 28.28
N LYS A 16 19.74 14.19 29.13
CA LYS A 16 19.90 14.23 30.59
C LYS A 16 20.88 13.16 31.12
N PHE A 17 21.02 12.04 30.42
CA PHE A 17 21.83 10.91 30.88
C PHE A 17 23.14 10.71 30.10
N VAL A 18 23.27 11.30 28.90
CA VAL A 18 24.48 11.22 28.07
C VAL A 18 25.08 12.62 27.93
N LYS A 19 26.22 12.85 28.58
CA LYS A 19 26.94 14.14 28.63
C LYS A 19 27.79 14.41 27.37
N ASP A 20 27.90 13.41 26.50
CA ASP A 20 28.79 13.41 25.33
C ASP A 20 28.02 13.75 24.04
N LYS A 21 28.36 14.87 23.40
CA LYS A 21 27.57 15.47 22.30
C LYS A 21 27.54 14.60 21.05
N ASP A 22 28.63 13.88 20.76
CA ASP A 22 28.74 13.04 19.57
C ASP A 22 27.89 11.77 19.66
N LEU A 23 27.76 11.19 20.86
CA LEU A 23 26.90 10.03 21.10
C LEU A 23 25.42 10.42 21.05
N GLN A 24 25.06 11.60 21.56
CA GLN A 24 23.70 12.12 21.48
C GLN A 24 23.27 12.38 20.03
N GLN A 25 24.16 12.95 19.20
CA GLN A 25 23.86 13.18 17.79
C GLN A 25 23.68 11.86 17.03
N LYS A 26 24.55 10.86 17.25
CA LYS A 26 24.41 9.52 16.66
C LYS A 26 23.11 8.84 17.05
N LEU A 27 22.76 8.83 18.35
CA LEU A 27 21.50 8.25 18.83
C LEU A 27 20.27 8.98 18.28
N SER A 28 20.32 10.31 18.19
CA SER A 28 19.21 11.10 17.62
C SER A 28 19.03 10.82 16.11
N HIS A 29 20.13 10.65 15.38
CA HIS A 29 20.11 10.26 13.97
C HIS A 29 19.61 8.82 13.79
N ASP A 30 20.05 7.89 14.62
CA ASP A 30 19.58 6.51 14.59
C ASP A 30 18.10 6.42 14.91
N ILE A 31 17.59 7.19 15.88
CA ILE A 31 16.14 7.25 16.17
C ILE A 31 15.36 7.87 15.02
N ALA A 32 15.87 8.94 14.39
CA ALA A 32 15.23 9.55 13.22
C ALA A 32 15.17 8.57 12.04
N THR A 33 16.24 7.82 11.80
CA THR A 33 16.32 6.86 10.68
C THR A 33 15.70 5.50 11.00
N MET A 34 15.46 5.14 12.27
CA MET A 34 14.82 3.88 12.65
C MET A 34 13.40 3.78 12.07
N ALA A 35 12.64 4.87 12.03
CA ALA A 35 11.29 4.86 11.45
C ALA A 35 11.32 4.53 9.94
N GLU A 36 12.27 5.11 9.20
CA GLU A 36 12.46 4.84 7.78
C GLU A 36 12.99 3.42 7.52
N LYS A 37 13.97 2.98 8.32
CA LYS A 37 14.49 1.60 8.26
C LYS A 37 13.40 0.57 8.52
N HIS A 38 12.52 0.79 9.50
CA HIS A 38 11.39 -0.09 9.77
C HIS A 38 10.36 -0.07 8.64
N ALA A 39 10.04 1.11 8.08
CA ALA A 39 9.13 1.19 6.94
C ALA A 39 9.69 0.45 5.70
N GLN A 40 10.99 0.56 5.46
CA GLN A 40 11.68 -0.15 4.40
C GLN A 40 11.75 -1.66 4.67
N GLN A 41 12.00 -2.08 5.90
CA GLN A 41 11.96 -3.49 6.30
C GLN A 41 10.56 -4.10 6.13
N LEU A 42 9.49 -3.39 6.49
CA LEU A 42 8.11 -3.84 6.27
C LEU A 42 7.81 -4.00 4.78
N ALA A 43 8.27 -3.06 3.94
CA ALA A 43 8.12 -3.17 2.49
C ALA A 43 8.90 -4.37 1.92
N LEU A 44 10.12 -4.61 2.40
CA LEU A 44 10.93 -5.77 2.01
C LEU A 44 10.29 -7.09 2.45
N GLN A 45 9.79 -7.18 3.68
CA GLN A 45 9.07 -8.35 4.18
C GLN A 45 7.81 -8.63 3.36
N GLN A 46 7.06 -7.61 2.96
CA GLN A 46 5.91 -7.79 2.09
C GLN A 46 6.31 -8.33 0.71
N ILE A 47 7.44 -7.88 0.16
CA ILE A 47 7.99 -8.39 -1.10
C ILE A 47 8.43 -9.86 -0.95
N GLU A 48 9.05 -10.21 0.17
CA GLU A 48 9.46 -11.58 0.47
C GLU A 48 8.26 -12.51 0.61
N VAL A 49 7.21 -12.10 1.32
CA VAL A 49 5.94 -12.84 1.41
C VAL A 49 5.33 -13.01 0.02
N ASN A 50 5.22 -11.93 -0.77
CA ASN A 50 4.69 -12.01 -2.13
C ASN A 50 5.52 -12.96 -3.02
N LYS A 51 6.85 -12.98 -2.86
CA LYS A 51 7.77 -13.85 -3.62
C LYS A 51 7.66 -15.31 -3.18
N ALA A 52 7.44 -15.56 -1.88
CA ALA A 52 7.20 -16.89 -1.35
C ALA A 52 5.84 -17.44 -1.81
N GLU A 53 4.79 -16.62 -1.76
CA GLU A 53 3.46 -16.96 -2.27
C GLU A 53 3.47 -17.22 -3.78
N ALA A 54 4.24 -16.44 -4.55
CA ALA A 54 4.40 -16.64 -5.99
C ALA A 54 5.16 -17.93 -6.37
N LYS A 55 5.97 -18.49 -5.46
CA LYS A 55 6.68 -19.77 -5.66
C LYS A 55 5.88 -21.00 -5.22
N GLY A 56 4.70 -20.80 -4.64
CA GLY A 56 3.84 -21.86 -4.15
C GLY A 56 3.12 -22.65 -5.26
N ASN A 57 2.16 -23.46 -4.83
CA ASN A 57 1.33 -24.28 -5.72
C ASN A 57 0.63 -23.39 -6.78
N TRP A 58 0.36 -23.90 -7.98
CA TRP A 58 -0.18 -23.10 -9.12
C TRP A 58 -1.43 -22.28 -8.75
N PHE A 59 -2.27 -22.80 -7.86
CA PHE A 59 -3.44 -22.09 -7.34
C PHE A 59 -3.08 -20.88 -6.46
N GLN A 60 -2.01 -20.98 -5.65
CA GLN A 60 -1.52 -19.92 -4.77
C GLN A 60 -0.74 -18.83 -5.53
N SER A 61 -0.05 -19.18 -6.62
CA SER A 61 0.66 -18.19 -7.43
C SER A 61 -0.25 -17.49 -8.45
N SER A 62 -1.34 -18.13 -8.88
CA SER A 62 -2.19 -17.64 -9.97
C SER A 62 -3.43 -16.86 -9.54
N TRP A 63 -3.86 -16.93 -8.27
CA TRP A 63 -5.10 -16.25 -7.84
C TRP A 63 -5.06 -14.72 -8.06
N ARG A 64 -3.94 -14.07 -7.73
CA ARG A 64 -3.76 -12.60 -7.89
C ARG A 64 -3.79 -12.17 -9.37
N PRO A 65 -3.02 -12.81 -10.28
CA PRO A 65 -3.17 -12.58 -11.71
C PRO A 65 -4.59 -12.86 -12.22
N LEU A 66 -5.23 -13.96 -11.82
CA LEU A 66 -6.57 -14.34 -12.29
C LEU A 66 -7.62 -13.28 -11.99
N ILE A 67 -7.64 -12.74 -10.77
CA ILE A 67 -8.56 -11.64 -10.44
C ILE A 67 -8.24 -10.41 -11.29
N GLY A 68 -6.95 -10.13 -11.56
CA GLY A 68 -6.53 -9.05 -12.46
C GLY A 68 -7.05 -9.21 -13.88
N TRP A 69 -6.99 -10.42 -14.43
CA TRP A 69 -7.55 -10.75 -15.74
C TRP A 69 -9.07 -10.57 -15.78
N ILE A 70 -9.79 -11.01 -14.74
CA ILE A 70 -11.25 -10.84 -14.64
C ILE A 70 -11.62 -9.35 -14.60
N CYS A 71 -10.94 -8.55 -13.78
CA CYS A 71 -11.15 -7.11 -13.72
C CYS A 71 -10.81 -6.42 -15.06
N GLY A 72 -9.72 -6.82 -15.72
CA GLY A 72 -9.33 -6.29 -17.03
C GLY A 72 -10.33 -6.63 -18.14
N LEU A 73 -10.81 -7.88 -18.17
CA LEU A 73 -11.86 -8.31 -19.11
C LEU A 73 -13.17 -7.58 -18.87
N SER A 74 -13.56 -7.38 -17.62
CA SER A 74 -14.76 -6.62 -17.26
C SER A 74 -14.69 -5.17 -17.76
N LEU A 75 -13.54 -4.50 -17.58
CA LEU A 75 -13.30 -3.17 -18.15
C LEU A 75 -13.34 -3.17 -19.68
N ALA A 76 -12.73 -4.17 -20.33
CA ALA A 76 -12.76 -4.30 -21.78
C ALA A 76 -14.19 -4.49 -22.30
N ILE A 77 -15.01 -5.28 -21.61
CA ILE A 77 -16.42 -5.48 -21.99
C ILE A 77 -17.19 -4.17 -21.86
N ASN A 78 -17.06 -3.46 -20.74
CA ASN A 78 -17.79 -2.23 -20.50
C ASN A 78 -17.38 -1.08 -21.43
N TYR A 79 -16.08 -0.88 -21.64
CA TYR A 79 -15.58 0.31 -22.33
C TYR A 79 -15.20 0.10 -23.79
N MET A 80 -15.10 -1.16 -24.25
CA MET A 80 -14.72 -1.46 -25.63
C MET A 80 -15.78 -2.31 -26.33
N VAL A 81 -16.13 -3.47 -25.78
CA VAL A 81 -17.05 -4.40 -26.46
C VAL A 81 -18.47 -3.84 -26.50
N SER A 82 -18.98 -3.34 -25.38
CA SER A 82 -20.32 -2.78 -25.28
C SER A 82 -20.59 -1.62 -26.24
N PRO A 83 -19.79 -0.54 -26.30
CA PRO A 83 -20.09 0.57 -27.21
C PRO A 83 -20.01 0.16 -28.68
N ILE A 84 -19.13 -0.79 -29.03
CA ILE A 84 -19.06 -1.35 -30.38
C ILE A 84 -20.34 -2.12 -30.70
N MET A 85 -20.79 -2.98 -29.80
CA MET A 85 -21.97 -3.84 -29.99
C MET A 85 -23.29 -3.07 -29.93
N ALA A 86 -23.35 -2.00 -29.13
CA ALA A 86 -24.45 -1.03 -29.16
C ALA A 86 -24.57 -0.35 -30.53
N GLY A 87 -23.45 -0.07 -31.20
CA GLY A 87 -23.44 0.40 -32.59
C GLY A 87 -24.03 -0.58 -33.60
N PHE A 88 -24.08 -1.87 -33.26
CA PHE A 88 -24.73 -2.94 -34.04
C PHE A 88 -26.15 -3.28 -33.53
N GLY A 89 -26.70 -2.52 -32.58
CA GLY A 89 -28.03 -2.75 -32.01
C GLY A 89 -28.13 -3.93 -31.04
N ILE A 90 -26.99 -4.42 -30.53
CA ILE A 90 -26.94 -5.50 -29.54
C ILE A 90 -26.59 -4.90 -28.18
N ASP A 91 -27.55 -4.93 -27.26
CA ASP A 91 -27.34 -4.48 -25.88
C ASP A 91 -26.64 -5.57 -25.06
N ILE A 92 -25.38 -5.31 -24.72
CA ILE A 92 -24.60 -6.15 -23.81
C ILE A 92 -24.75 -5.62 -22.39
N PRO A 93 -25.17 -6.46 -21.41
CA PRO A 93 -25.27 -6.04 -20.03
C PRO A 93 -23.88 -5.62 -19.49
N GLN A 94 -23.81 -4.40 -18.97
CA GLN A 94 -22.59 -3.87 -18.38
C GLN A 94 -22.29 -4.57 -17.05
N ALA A 95 -21.02 -4.89 -16.81
CA ALA A 95 -20.57 -5.36 -15.51
C ALA A 95 -20.62 -4.22 -14.48
N ASP A 96 -21.05 -4.52 -13.26
CA ASP A 96 -21.23 -3.53 -12.20
C ASP A 96 -19.88 -2.96 -11.71
N MET A 97 -19.69 -1.68 -12.00
CA MET A 97 -18.48 -0.93 -11.63
C MET A 97 -18.36 -0.71 -10.12
N THR A 98 -19.47 -0.76 -9.37
CA THR A 98 -19.47 -0.52 -7.91
C THR A 98 -18.82 -1.67 -7.14
N VAL A 99 -18.90 -2.89 -7.67
CA VAL A 99 -18.26 -4.09 -7.09
C VAL A 99 -16.84 -4.25 -7.63
N MET A 100 -16.62 -3.91 -8.90
CA MET A 100 -15.33 -4.11 -9.56
C MET A 100 -14.25 -3.12 -9.12
N MET A 101 -14.57 -1.83 -8.96
CA MET A 101 -13.58 -0.80 -8.63
C MET A 101 -12.91 -1.01 -7.27
N PRO A 102 -13.63 -1.37 -6.19
CA PRO A 102 -13.00 -1.72 -4.91
C PRO A 102 -12.05 -2.91 -5.01
N LEU A 103 -12.40 -3.95 -5.80
CA LEU A 103 -11.54 -5.11 -6.01
C LEU A 103 -10.26 -4.74 -6.76
N LEU A 104 -10.37 -3.92 -7.81
CA LEU A 104 -9.25 -3.45 -8.61
C LEU A 104 -8.31 -2.55 -7.79
N PHE A 105 -8.86 -1.59 -7.02
CA PHE A 105 -8.06 -0.74 -6.13
C PHE A 105 -7.44 -1.51 -4.96
N GLY A 106 -8.15 -2.52 -4.43
CA GLY A 106 -7.64 -3.43 -3.42
C GLY A 106 -6.40 -4.17 -3.91
N MET A 107 -6.43 -4.68 -5.15
CA MET A 107 -5.28 -5.39 -5.73
C MET A 107 -4.12 -4.50 -6.15
N LEU A 108 -4.39 -3.29 -6.65
CA LEU A 108 -3.35 -2.30 -6.95
C LEU A 108 -2.68 -1.72 -5.69
N GLY A 109 -3.14 -2.10 -4.49
CA GLY A 109 -2.64 -1.56 -3.23
C GLY A 109 -3.03 -0.09 -3.03
N ILE A 110 -3.94 0.42 -3.86
CA ILE A 110 -4.57 1.74 -3.73
C ILE A 110 -5.76 1.58 -2.76
N SER A 111 -5.52 0.96 -1.61
CA SER A 111 -6.53 0.82 -0.58
C SER A 111 -6.69 2.17 0.09
N GLY A 112 -7.92 2.71 0.09
CA GLY A 112 -8.25 4.05 0.57
C GLY A 112 -7.79 4.37 1.99
N LEU A 113 -7.29 3.42 2.78
CA LEU A 113 -6.69 3.63 4.10
C LEU A 113 -5.58 4.69 4.10
N ARG A 114 -4.70 4.73 3.10
CA ARG A 114 -3.68 5.80 2.99
C ARG A 114 -4.30 7.16 2.63
N SER A 115 -5.28 7.17 1.75
CA SER A 115 -6.00 8.41 1.40
C SER A 115 -6.85 8.91 2.56
N PHE A 116 -7.39 7.99 3.37
CA PHE A 116 -8.20 8.27 4.55
C PHE A 116 -7.33 8.76 5.70
N ASP A 117 -6.12 8.20 5.90
CA ASP A 117 -5.13 8.72 6.84
C ASP A 117 -4.62 10.12 6.43
N LYS A 118 -4.41 10.37 5.13
CA LYS A 118 -4.09 11.73 4.64
C LYS A 118 -5.24 12.70 4.84
N TYR A 119 -6.47 12.26 4.56
CA TYR A 119 -7.68 13.06 4.74
C TYR A 119 -7.93 13.40 6.22
N LYS A 120 -7.70 12.43 7.11
CA LYS A 120 -7.74 12.61 8.57
C LYS A 120 -6.52 13.35 9.13
N LYS A 121 -5.55 13.75 8.29
CA LYS A 121 -4.27 14.37 8.68
C LYS A 121 -3.49 13.54 9.71
N THR A 122 -3.76 12.25 9.80
CA THR A 122 -3.04 11.29 10.66
C THR A 122 -1.79 10.77 9.96
N ASP A 123 -1.71 10.89 8.63
CA ASP A 123 -0.50 10.64 7.87
C ASP A 123 0.57 11.68 8.22
N THR A 124 1.57 11.25 9.00
CA THR A 124 2.62 12.11 9.54
C THR A 124 3.66 12.38 8.46
N LYS A 125 3.28 13.17 7.44
CA LYS A 125 4.25 13.86 6.59
C LYS A 125 4.09 15.35 6.82
N LYS A 126 5.11 15.94 7.45
CA LYS A 126 5.45 17.34 7.19
C LYS A 126 5.99 17.44 5.78
#